data_AF-A0A8H3DJ58-F1
#
_entry.id   AF-A0A8H3DJ58-F1
#
_cell.length_a   1.000
_cell.length_b   1.000
_cell.length_c   1.000
_cell.angle_alpha   90.00
_cell.angle_beta   90.00
_cell.angle_gamma   90.00
#
_symmetry.space_group_name_H-M   'P 1'
#
loop_
_entity.id
_entity.type
_entity.pdbx_description
1 polymer ?
#
loop_
_entity_poly.entity_id
_entity_poly.type
_entity_poly.pdbx_seq_one_letter_code
_entity_poly.pdbx_strand_id
1 'polypeptide(L)'
;MSAFAKLCRVLKVVLEFETSVFSLPHVMTSQEVIRTRRDVKLEITAHLQRRTDSYSQLGSALVLAAARNHLRHAPFIGPSMSEKTNSAPAPPQFDEVKVNNSSLTDLKLACDDALRRHLSRPDQFKAQHIHTDVRLGLGYVSVAVAAVTGLYSWKKDFEESKPMVWIGVILYMLLTGAQTLYAYFVERDTVFIGKRKTVNKRIETERLTIGAQTLPAEKKDPSAGPRYVLTANYVHTTNNGKSLIRKAKQSTEATFTSWFDEEGRMDQVAFGEWLGTFVDKLVGESS
;
A
#
# COMPACT_ATOMS: atom_id res chain seq x y z
N MET A 1 12.82 -12.85 32.96
CA MET A 1 11.56 -13.50 32.49
C MET A 1 10.28 -12.70 32.75
N SER A 2 10.18 -11.86 33.80
CA SER A 2 8.94 -11.09 34.10
C SER A 2 8.60 -9.97 33.10
N ALA A 3 9.57 -9.39 32.38
CA ALA A 3 9.33 -8.22 31.52
C ALA A 3 8.67 -8.58 30.19
N PHE A 4 9.08 -9.70 29.59
CA PHE A 4 8.52 -10.19 28.31
C PHE A 4 7.07 -10.65 28.47
N ALA A 5 6.73 -11.29 29.60
CA ALA A 5 5.36 -11.71 29.91
C ALA A 5 4.38 -10.54 30.17
N LYS A 6 4.90 -9.39 30.60
CA LYS A 6 4.11 -8.16 30.79
C LYS A 6 3.92 -7.41 29.47
N LEU A 7 4.98 -7.34 28.65
CA LEU A 7 4.92 -6.78 27.30
C LEU A 7 3.97 -7.57 26.38
N CYS A 8 4.00 -8.90 26.43
CA CYS A 8 3.05 -9.75 25.70
C CYS A 8 1.60 -9.58 26.16
N ARG A 9 1.36 -9.27 27.45
CA ARG A 9 0.00 -8.99 27.94
C ARG A 9 -0.53 -7.66 27.42
N VAL A 10 0.32 -6.64 27.38
CA VAL A 10 -0.04 -5.33 26.83
C VAL A 10 -0.26 -5.42 25.32
N LEU A 11 0.61 -6.11 24.58
CA LEU A 11 0.41 -6.35 23.14
C LEU A 11 -0.88 -7.15 22.86
N LYS A 12 -1.21 -8.13 23.71
CA LYS A 12 -2.43 -8.94 23.57
C LYS A 12 -3.70 -8.11 23.75
N VAL A 13 -3.71 -7.18 24.71
CA VAL A 13 -4.84 -6.27 24.94
C VAL A 13 -5.00 -5.26 23.79
N VAL A 14 -3.89 -4.75 23.26
CA VAL A 14 -3.91 -3.81 22.12
C VAL A 14 -4.42 -4.51 20.85
N LEU A 15 -4.00 -5.76 20.58
CA LEU A 15 -4.47 -6.55 19.45
C LEU A 15 -5.94 -7.00 19.58
N GLU A 16 -6.40 -7.38 20.78
CA GLU A 16 -7.82 -7.71 21.04
C GLU A 16 -8.74 -6.50 20.82
N PHE A 17 -8.26 -5.30 21.12
CA PHE A 17 -9.02 -4.06 20.93
C PHE A 17 -9.16 -3.69 19.44
N GLU A 18 -8.10 -3.88 18.66
CA GLU A 18 -8.09 -3.59 17.22
C GLU A 18 -8.99 -4.55 16.43
N THR A 19 -9.07 -5.83 16.85
CA THR A 19 -10.02 -6.81 16.27
C THR A 19 -11.48 -6.57 16.65
N SER A 20 -11.75 -5.96 17.80
CA SER A 20 -13.13 -5.68 18.25
C SER A 20 -13.77 -4.48 17.53
N VAL A 21 -12.96 -3.56 17.00
CA VAL A 21 -13.44 -2.36 16.29
C VAL A 21 -13.67 -2.62 14.81
N PHE A 22 -12.98 -3.59 14.20
CA PHE A 22 -12.99 -3.80 12.75
C PHE A 22 -13.98 -4.86 12.24
N SER A 23 -14.74 -5.52 13.10
CA SER A 23 -15.73 -6.53 12.67
C SER A 23 -17.08 -6.31 13.35
N LEU A 24 -17.87 -5.40 12.79
CA LEU A 24 -19.32 -5.34 13.00
C LEU A 24 -20.00 -5.13 11.64
N PRO A 25 -20.42 -6.21 10.95
CA PRO A 25 -21.61 -6.13 10.11
C PRO A 25 -22.85 -6.15 11.00
N HIS A 26 -23.80 -5.31 10.62
CA HIS A 26 -25.06 -5.05 11.29
C HIS A 26 -25.94 -6.33 11.37
N VAL A 27 -26.60 -6.53 12.52
CA VAL A 27 -27.63 -7.55 12.82
C VAL A 27 -27.12 -8.99 13.03
N MET A 28 -26.83 -9.36 14.28
CA MET A 28 -26.76 -10.77 14.69
C MET A 28 -27.23 -10.93 16.14
N THR A 29 -28.11 -11.90 16.40
CA THR A 29 -28.78 -12.15 17.68
C THR A 29 -27.84 -12.75 18.74
N SER A 30 -28.09 -12.42 20.01
CA SER A 30 -27.22 -12.64 21.18
C SER A 30 -26.64 -14.06 21.38
N GLN A 31 -27.28 -15.10 20.84
CA GLN A 31 -26.82 -16.49 21.00
C GLN A 31 -25.71 -16.89 20.01
N GLU A 32 -25.68 -16.32 18.81
CA GLU A 32 -24.63 -16.63 17.82
C GLU A 32 -23.30 -15.91 18.15
N VAL A 33 -23.38 -14.70 18.72
CA VAL A 33 -22.21 -13.93 19.16
C VAL A 33 -21.36 -14.70 20.19
N ILE A 34 -22.00 -15.50 21.05
CA ILE A 34 -21.29 -16.29 22.08
C ILE A 34 -20.59 -17.52 21.48
N ARG A 35 -21.11 -18.10 20.39
CA ARG A 35 -20.42 -19.18 19.66
C ARG A 35 -19.26 -18.64 18.86
N THR A 36 -19.48 -17.61 18.05
CA THR A 36 -18.43 -17.00 17.22
C THR A 36 -17.27 -16.48 18.07
N ARG A 37 -17.55 -15.91 19.26
CA ARG A 37 -16.49 -15.49 20.20
C ARG A 37 -15.65 -16.65 20.74
N ARG A 38 -16.22 -17.84 20.92
CA ARG A 38 -15.46 -19.02 21.40
C ARG A 38 -14.60 -19.62 20.30
N ASP A 39 -15.14 -19.73 19.09
CA ASP A 39 -14.42 -20.32 17.96
C ASP A 39 -13.28 -19.40 17.50
N VAL A 40 -13.53 -18.08 17.42
CA VAL A 40 -12.49 -17.10 17.12
C VAL A 40 -11.40 -17.07 18.21
N LYS A 41 -11.76 -17.24 19.49
CA LYS A 41 -10.78 -17.28 20.58
C LYS A 41 -9.90 -18.53 20.52
N LEU A 42 -10.45 -19.67 20.12
CA LEU A 42 -9.70 -20.92 19.90
C LEU A 42 -8.75 -20.80 18.71
N GLU A 43 -9.23 -20.24 17.60
CA GLU A 43 -8.44 -20.11 16.37
C GLU A 43 -7.31 -19.09 16.50
N ILE A 44 -7.56 -17.97 17.18
CA ILE A 44 -6.52 -16.97 17.52
C ILE A 44 -5.48 -17.58 18.46
N THR A 45 -5.90 -18.38 19.45
CA THR A 45 -4.96 -19.04 20.38
C THR A 45 -4.07 -20.04 19.63
N ALA A 46 -4.63 -20.80 18.69
CA ALA A 46 -3.87 -21.72 17.84
C ALA A 46 -2.92 -21.01 16.86
N HIS A 47 -3.33 -19.85 16.32
CA HIS A 47 -2.48 -19.05 15.44
C HIS A 47 -1.33 -18.37 16.18
N LEU A 48 -1.55 -17.91 17.41
CA LEU A 48 -0.51 -17.32 18.25
C LEU A 48 0.53 -18.37 18.65
N GLN A 49 0.10 -19.58 19.02
CA GLN A 49 1.02 -20.69 19.36
C GLN A 49 1.94 -21.03 18.17
N ARG A 50 1.37 -21.16 16.96
CA ARG A 50 2.15 -21.41 15.73
C ARG A 50 3.15 -20.30 15.42
N ARG A 51 2.83 -19.03 15.71
CA ARG A 51 3.77 -17.92 15.53
C ARG A 51 4.88 -17.91 16.57
N THR A 52 4.59 -18.19 17.84
CA THR A 52 5.62 -18.29 18.88
C THR A 52 6.64 -19.39 18.62
N ASP A 53 6.21 -20.54 18.10
CA ASP A 53 7.11 -21.63 17.74
C ASP A 53 8.03 -21.25 16.56
N SER A 54 7.51 -20.49 15.60
CA SER A 54 8.28 -19.98 14.45
C SER A 54 9.35 -18.97 14.87
N TYR A 55 9.07 -18.09 15.84
CA TYR A 55 10.08 -17.13 16.35
C TYR A 55 11.18 -17.80 17.17
N SER A 56 10.87 -18.88 17.90
CA SER A 56 11.85 -19.72 18.61
C SER A 56 12.81 -20.44 17.64
N GLN A 57 12.26 -21.00 16.57
CA GLN A 57 13.03 -21.63 15.48
C GLN A 57 13.92 -20.64 14.73
N LEU A 58 13.40 -19.46 14.39
CA LEU A 58 14.18 -18.42 13.70
C LEU A 58 15.30 -17.84 14.57
N GLY A 59 15.07 -17.69 15.88
CA GLY A 59 16.09 -17.20 16.82
C GLY A 59 17.29 -18.16 16.94
N SER A 60 17.04 -19.46 17.03
CA SER A 60 18.12 -20.47 17.09
C SER A 60 18.87 -20.61 15.75
N ALA A 61 18.16 -20.54 14.62
CA ALA A 61 18.76 -20.57 13.29
C ALA A 61 19.66 -19.35 13.01
N LEU A 62 19.26 -18.16 13.47
CA LEU A 62 20.05 -16.93 13.29
C LEU A 62 21.34 -16.95 14.15
N VAL A 63 21.27 -17.47 15.38
CA VAL A 63 22.44 -17.65 16.26
C VAL A 63 23.40 -18.69 15.69
N LEU A 64 22.89 -19.77 15.11
CA LEU A 64 23.71 -20.79 14.44
C LEU A 64 24.33 -20.28 13.12
N ALA A 65 23.61 -19.45 12.36
CA ALA A 65 24.11 -18.85 11.12
C ALA A 65 25.16 -17.76 11.38
N ALA A 66 25.00 -16.96 12.44
CA ALA A 66 25.99 -15.98 12.87
C ALA A 66 27.28 -16.64 13.38
N ALA A 67 27.18 -17.77 14.11
CA ALA A 67 28.34 -18.56 14.53
C ALA A 67 29.08 -19.23 13.35
N ARG A 68 28.36 -19.57 12.27
CA ARG A 68 28.94 -20.22 11.08
C ARG A 68 29.64 -19.25 10.13
N ASN A 69 29.32 -17.96 10.16
CA ASN A 69 29.89 -16.97 9.25
C ASN A 69 31.27 -16.43 9.70
N HIS A 70 31.64 -16.61 10.98
CA HIS A 70 32.90 -16.11 11.54
C HIS A 70 34.13 -17.03 11.26
N LEU A 71 33.96 -18.14 10.53
CA LEU A 71 35.02 -19.13 10.24
C LEU A 71 35.40 -19.23 8.74
N ARG A 72 34.89 -18.38 7.85
CA ARG A 72 35.19 -18.44 6.40
C ARG A 72 35.90 -17.19 5.87
N HIS A 73 37.06 -16.88 6.44
CA HIS A 73 38.08 -16.08 5.75
C HIS A 73 39.29 -16.94 5.44
N ALA A 74 39.30 -17.53 4.24
CA ALA A 74 40.51 -17.96 3.55
C ALA A 74 40.33 -17.66 2.05
N PRO A 75 41.31 -17.03 1.38
CA PRO A 75 41.20 -16.71 -0.04
C PRO A 75 41.56 -17.95 -0.86
N PHE A 76 40.65 -18.40 -1.73
CA PHE A 76 40.93 -19.47 -2.70
C PHE A 76 41.00 -18.88 -4.11
N ILE A 77 42.14 -19.11 -4.76
CA ILE A 77 42.52 -18.65 -6.10
C ILE A 77 42.28 -19.78 -7.11
N GLY A 78 41.55 -19.46 -8.19
CA GLY A 78 41.62 -20.06 -9.54
C GLY A 78 40.55 -21.11 -9.92
N PRO A 79 40.39 -21.46 -11.22
CA PRO A 79 40.75 -20.74 -12.45
C PRO A 79 39.56 -20.51 -13.43
N SER A 80 39.84 -19.70 -14.45
CA SER A 80 39.01 -19.33 -15.59
C SER A 80 38.52 -20.50 -16.46
N MET A 81 37.26 -20.45 -16.90
CA MET A 81 36.85 -21.05 -18.17
C MET A 81 35.79 -20.15 -18.84
N SER A 82 36.10 -19.81 -20.08
CA SER A 82 35.28 -19.08 -21.04
C SER A 82 34.02 -19.85 -21.43
N GLU A 83 32.87 -19.18 -21.40
CA GLU A 83 31.78 -19.50 -22.33
C GLU A 83 31.18 -18.20 -22.88
N LYS A 84 31.53 -17.90 -24.13
CA LYS A 84 30.85 -16.92 -24.97
C LYS A 84 29.53 -17.54 -25.41
N THR A 85 28.40 -16.99 -24.96
CA THR A 85 27.16 -17.06 -25.73
C THR A 85 26.61 -15.65 -25.86
N ASN A 86 26.65 -15.16 -27.10
CA ASN A 86 26.03 -13.93 -27.53
C ASN A 86 24.52 -13.97 -27.22
N SER A 87 24.03 -13.04 -26.41
CA SER A 87 22.61 -12.69 -26.40
C SER A 87 22.49 -11.20 -26.69
N ALA A 88 21.96 -10.90 -27.88
CA ALA A 88 21.44 -9.59 -28.26
C ALA A 88 20.53 -9.02 -27.15
N PRO A 89 20.38 -7.68 -27.04
CA PRO A 89 19.57 -7.07 -25.99
C PRO A 89 18.14 -7.58 -26.11
N ALA A 90 17.69 -8.35 -25.12
CA ALA A 90 16.33 -8.83 -25.06
C ALA A 90 15.38 -7.60 -25.09
N PRO A 91 14.30 -7.63 -25.89
CA PRO A 91 13.24 -6.64 -25.76
C PRO A 91 12.74 -6.65 -24.30
N PRO A 92 12.26 -5.51 -23.78
CA PRO A 92 11.82 -5.41 -22.39
C PRO A 92 10.81 -6.52 -22.10
N GLN A 93 11.22 -7.52 -21.32
CA GLN A 93 10.35 -8.62 -20.92
C GLN A 93 9.34 -8.03 -19.94
N PHE A 94 8.11 -7.84 -20.41
CA PHE A 94 6.99 -7.54 -19.55
C PHE A 94 6.65 -8.83 -18.80
N ASP A 95 6.68 -8.78 -17.47
CA ASP A 95 6.20 -9.89 -16.65
C ASP A 95 4.73 -10.13 -17.02
N GLU A 96 4.40 -11.34 -17.46
CA GLU A 96 3.04 -11.68 -17.88
C GLU A 96 2.09 -11.57 -16.68
N VAL A 97 1.18 -10.59 -16.73
CA VAL A 97 0.19 -10.37 -15.66
C VAL A 97 -1.04 -11.20 -15.97
N LYS A 98 -1.15 -12.33 -15.28
CA LYS A 98 -2.32 -13.22 -15.31
C LYS A 98 -3.24 -12.88 -14.14
N VAL A 99 -4.50 -12.60 -14.43
CA VAL A 99 -5.53 -12.29 -13.43
C VAL A 99 -6.77 -13.15 -13.61
N ASN A 100 -7.61 -13.16 -12.58
CA ASN A 100 -8.93 -13.76 -12.66
C ASN A 100 -9.93 -12.79 -13.30
N ASN A 101 -10.40 -13.12 -14.50
CA ASN A 101 -11.37 -12.33 -15.25
C ASN A 101 -12.72 -12.14 -14.55
N SER A 102 -13.09 -13.00 -13.59
CA SER A 102 -14.34 -12.85 -12.86
C SER A 102 -14.27 -11.80 -11.74
N SER A 103 -13.07 -11.36 -11.36
CA SER A 103 -12.83 -10.47 -10.22
C SER A 103 -12.55 -9.05 -10.70
N LEU A 104 -13.53 -8.15 -10.52
CA LEU A 104 -13.36 -6.72 -10.85
C LEU A 104 -12.22 -6.06 -10.07
N THR A 105 -11.97 -6.53 -8.84
CA THR A 105 -10.89 -6.04 -7.99
C THR A 105 -9.53 -6.41 -8.58
N ASP A 106 -9.37 -7.64 -9.06
CA ASP A 106 -8.09 -8.10 -9.63
C ASP A 106 -7.80 -7.44 -10.98
N LEU A 107 -8.84 -7.26 -11.82
CA LEU A 107 -8.75 -6.51 -13.07
C LEU A 107 -8.32 -5.06 -12.82
N LYS A 108 -8.95 -4.40 -11.84
CA LYS A 108 -8.58 -3.03 -11.44
C LYS A 108 -7.14 -2.97 -10.93
N LEU A 109 -6.75 -3.91 -10.07
CA LEU A 109 -5.41 -3.94 -9.49
C LEU A 109 -4.34 -4.11 -10.57
N ALA A 110 -4.55 -5.01 -11.53
CA ALA A 110 -3.64 -5.18 -12.66
C ALA A 110 -3.54 -3.93 -13.54
N CYS A 111 -4.65 -3.28 -13.86
CA CYS A 111 -4.63 -2.00 -14.58
C CYS A 111 -3.89 -0.92 -13.78
N ASP A 112 -4.16 -0.80 -12.47
CA ASP A 112 -3.52 0.20 -11.61
C ASP A 112 -2.00 -0.04 -11.49
N ASP A 113 -1.54 -1.29 -11.47
CA ASP A 113 -0.12 -1.64 -11.44
C ASP A 113 0.57 -1.42 -12.80
N ALA A 114 -0.07 -1.80 -13.91
CA ALA A 114 0.42 -1.49 -15.26
C ALA A 114 0.51 0.02 -15.49
N LEU A 115 -0.49 0.78 -15.03
CA LEU A 115 -0.52 2.25 -15.05
C LEU A 115 0.68 2.82 -14.29
N ARG A 116 0.91 2.38 -13.06
CA ARG A 116 2.05 2.82 -12.24
C ARG A 116 3.37 2.49 -12.91
N ARG A 117 3.52 1.29 -13.47
CA ARG A 117 4.75 0.87 -14.17
C ARG A 117 5.01 1.69 -15.43
N HIS A 118 3.97 2.07 -16.17
CA HIS A 118 4.11 2.90 -17.35
C HIS A 118 4.51 4.35 -17.00
N LEU A 119 3.88 4.94 -15.98
CA LEU A 119 4.10 6.34 -15.59
C LEU A 119 5.36 6.57 -14.74
N SER A 120 5.83 5.54 -14.05
CA SER A 120 7.05 5.60 -13.23
C SER A 120 8.34 5.42 -14.04
N ARG A 121 8.24 5.26 -15.36
CA ARG A 121 9.42 5.26 -16.24
C ARG A 121 10.22 6.55 -16.00
N PRO A 122 11.57 6.45 -15.89
CA PRO A 122 12.43 7.55 -15.42
C PRO A 122 12.36 8.82 -16.28
N ASP A 123 11.82 8.71 -17.49
CA ASP A 123 11.66 9.81 -18.44
C ASP A 123 10.36 10.64 -18.23
N GLN A 124 9.36 10.11 -17.52
CA GLN A 124 8.04 10.77 -17.39
C GLN A 124 7.83 11.46 -16.03
N PHE A 125 7.57 10.72 -14.95
CA PHE A 125 7.23 11.32 -13.66
C PHE A 125 7.81 10.56 -12.47
N LYS A 126 8.33 11.30 -11.48
CA LYS A 126 8.73 10.70 -10.20
C LYS A 126 7.48 10.47 -9.35
N ALA A 127 7.25 9.21 -8.96
CA ALA A 127 6.18 8.84 -8.05
C ALA A 127 6.32 9.57 -6.70
N GLN A 128 5.21 10.07 -6.18
CA GLN A 128 5.15 10.74 -4.88
C GLN A 128 4.39 9.88 -3.86
N HIS A 129 5.05 9.55 -2.74
CA HIS A 129 4.52 8.67 -1.69
C HIS A 129 3.93 9.42 -0.48
N ILE A 130 3.25 10.55 -0.71
CA ILE A 130 2.82 11.43 0.40
C ILE A 130 1.82 10.75 1.34
N HIS A 131 0.94 9.90 0.82
CA HIS A 131 -0.02 9.15 1.63
C HIS A 131 0.69 8.14 2.53
N THR A 132 1.73 7.49 2.02
CA THR A 132 2.59 6.59 2.79
C THR A 132 3.32 7.35 3.90
N ASP A 133 3.90 8.51 3.60
CA ASP A 133 4.61 9.33 4.58
C ASP A 133 3.68 9.79 5.71
N VAL A 134 2.44 10.20 5.38
CA VAL A 134 1.43 10.60 6.37
C VAL A 134 1.02 9.42 7.25
N ARG A 135 0.79 8.24 6.66
CA ARG A 135 0.43 7.03 7.41
C ARG A 135 1.57 6.58 8.31
N LEU A 136 2.80 6.68 7.84
CA LEU A 136 3.99 6.41 8.65
C LEU A 136 4.06 7.38 9.83
N GLY A 137 3.93 8.69 9.57
CA GLY A 137 3.94 9.72 10.61
C GLY A 137 2.88 9.48 11.69
N LEU A 138 1.61 9.28 11.29
CA LEU A 138 0.51 9.01 12.22
C LEU A 138 0.75 7.75 13.07
N GLY A 139 1.25 6.68 12.44
CA GLY A 139 1.61 5.45 13.15
C GLY A 139 2.71 5.64 14.18
N TYR A 140 3.79 6.37 13.83
CA TYR A 140 4.88 6.67 14.76
C TYR A 140 4.42 7.53 15.94
N VAL A 141 3.57 8.53 15.70
CA VAL A 141 3.01 9.35 16.78
C VAL A 141 2.14 8.50 17.70
N SER A 142 1.34 7.58 17.16
CA SER A 142 0.50 6.67 17.94
C SER A 142 1.35 5.79 18.88
N VAL A 143 2.43 5.20 18.36
CA VAL A 143 3.38 4.39 19.15
C VAL A 143 4.09 5.25 20.20
N ALA A 144 4.47 6.49 19.88
CA ALA A 144 5.10 7.39 20.83
C ALA A 144 4.17 7.74 22.01
N VAL A 145 2.89 8.01 21.74
CA VAL A 145 1.87 8.25 22.79
C VAL A 145 1.71 7.04 23.70
N ALA A 146 1.66 5.83 23.12
CA ALA A 146 1.59 4.59 23.90
C ALA A 146 2.84 4.38 24.76
N ALA A 147 4.03 4.65 24.21
CA ALA A 147 5.30 4.56 24.93
C ALA A 147 5.38 5.58 26.09
N VAL A 148 4.97 6.83 25.87
CA VAL A 148 4.94 7.87 26.91
C VAL A 148 3.96 7.49 28.02
N THR A 149 2.78 7.02 27.67
CA THR A 149 1.76 6.60 28.64
C THR A 149 2.25 5.40 29.47
N GLY A 150 2.90 4.43 28.82
CA GLY A 150 3.51 3.27 29.49
C GLY A 150 4.67 3.64 30.41
N LEU A 151 5.56 4.53 29.96
CA LEU A 151 6.68 5.04 30.77
C LEU A 151 6.20 5.87 31.96
N TYR A 152 5.14 6.66 31.78
CA TYR A 152 4.51 7.41 32.86
C TYR A 152 3.92 6.49 33.93
N SER A 153 3.20 5.45 33.50
CA SER A 153 2.64 4.43 34.39
C SER A 153 3.71 3.62 35.13
N TRP A 154 4.94 3.55 34.61
CA TRP A 154 6.03 2.87 35.31
C TRP A 154 6.60 3.68 36.49
N LYS A 155 6.52 5.02 36.44
CA LYS A 155 7.11 5.90 37.48
C LYS A 155 6.13 6.32 38.59
N LYS A 156 4.82 6.32 38.33
CA LYS A 156 3.78 6.80 39.26
C LYS A 156 2.96 5.64 39.82
N ASP A 157 2.43 5.82 41.03
CA ASP A 157 1.54 4.86 41.68
C ASP A 157 0.25 4.63 40.88
N PHE A 158 -0.29 3.41 40.95
CA PHE A 158 -1.38 2.97 40.08
C PHE A 158 -2.64 3.84 40.22
N GLU A 159 -2.96 4.27 41.44
CA GLU A 159 -4.14 5.09 41.74
C GLU A 159 -4.11 6.48 41.07
N GLU A 160 -2.93 7.11 40.99
CA GLU A 160 -2.78 8.44 40.39
C GLU A 160 -2.68 8.37 38.86
N SER A 161 -2.25 7.23 38.31
CA SER A 161 -2.03 7.05 36.87
C SER A 161 -3.30 6.77 36.07
N LYS A 162 -4.40 6.35 36.72
CA LYS A 162 -5.69 6.01 36.07
C LYS A 162 -6.18 7.08 35.07
N PRO A 163 -6.34 8.37 35.44
CA PRO A 163 -6.83 9.37 34.50
C PRO A 163 -5.87 9.59 33.32
N MET A 164 -4.55 9.52 33.55
CA MET A 164 -3.56 9.68 32.49
C MET A 164 -3.62 8.54 31.47
N VAL A 165 -3.85 7.31 31.92
CA VAL A 165 -4.02 6.15 31.04
C VAL A 165 -5.30 6.29 30.19
N TRP A 166 -6.41 6.75 30.78
CA TRP A 166 -7.63 7.03 30.03
C TRP A 166 -7.41 8.09 28.94
N ILE A 167 -6.69 9.17 29.25
CA ILE A 167 -6.32 10.19 28.27
C ILE A 167 -5.49 9.57 27.15
N GLY A 168 -4.49 8.74 27.49
CA GLY A 168 -3.67 8.03 26.50
C GLY A 168 -4.47 7.13 25.56
N VAL A 169 -5.43 6.37 26.10
CA VAL A 169 -6.31 5.49 25.30
C VAL A 169 -7.26 6.30 24.40
N ILE A 170 -7.85 7.39 24.92
CA ILE A 170 -8.72 8.27 24.12
C ILE A 170 -7.92 8.91 22.98
N LEU A 171 -6.71 9.40 23.27
CA LEU A 171 -5.84 10.01 22.26
C LEU A 171 -5.42 8.99 21.19
N TYR A 172 -5.07 7.76 21.59
CA TYR A 172 -4.79 6.65 20.68
C TYR A 172 -5.98 6.32 19.77
N MET A 173 -7.19 6.29 20.33
CA MET A 173 -8.42 6.05 19.56
C MET A 173 -8.69 7.14 18.53
N LEU A 174 -8.50 8.40 18.90
CA LEU A 174 -8.64 9.53 17.98
C LEU A 174 -7.60 9.46 16.85
N LEU A 175 -6.34 9.14 17.16
CA LEU A 175 -5.29 9.01 16.15
C LEU A 175 -5.55 7.86 15.17
N THR A 176 -6.01 6.72 15.69
CA THR A 176 -6.36 5.54 14.89
C THR A 176 -7.57 5.83 14.00
N GLY A 177 -8.59 6.50 14.53
CA GLY A 177 -9.74 6.98 13.78
C GLY A 177 -9.34 7.98 12.69
N ALA A 178 -8.48 8.94 13.00
CA ALA A 178 -7.97 9.92 12.03
C ALA A 178 -7.17 9.25 10.90
N GLN A 179 -6.33 8.25 11.22
CA GLN A 179 -5.62 7.46 10.20
C GLN A 179 -6.59 6.73 9.27
N THR A 180 -7.66 6.15 9.82
CA THR A 180 -8.69 5.45 9.05
C THR A 180 -9.49 6.41 8.18
N LEU A 181 -9.87 7.56 8.74
CA LEU A 181 -10.61 8.61 8.04
C LEU A 181 -9.79 9.21 6.89
N TYR A 182 -8.49 9.41 7.10
CA TYR A 182 -7.58 9.89 6.08
C TYR A 182 -7.52 8.93 4.88
N ALA A 183 -7.34 7.63 5.12
CA ALA A 183 -7.37 6.62 4.06
C ALA A 183 -8.73 6.57 3.35
N TYR A 184 -9.82 6.71 4.09
CA TYR A 184 -11.19 6.71 3.56
C TYR A 184 -11.46 7.91 2.62
N PHE A 185 -11.09 9.12 3.03
CA PHE A 185 -11.46 10.35 2.30
C PHE A 185 -10.44 10.79 1.24
N VAL A 186 -9.15 10.58 1.49
CA VAL A 186 -8.09 11.17 0.66
C VAL A 186 -7.47 10.15 -0.28
N GLU A 187 -7.31 8.91 0.15
CA GLU A 187 -6.54 7.89 -0.59
C GLU A 187 -7.40 7.11 -1.59
N ARG A 188 -8.71 7.00 -1.35
CA ARG A 188 -9.60 6.07 -2.08
C ARG A 188 -9.57 6.14 -3.59
N ASP A 189 -9.54 7.35 -4.13
CA ASP A 189 -9.68 7.54 -5.56
C ASP A 189 -8.33 7.74 -6.25
N THR A 190 -7.23 7.94 -5.52
CA THR A 190 -5.96 8.35 -6.12
C THR A 190 -5.04 7.15 -6.33
N VAL A 191 -4.82 6.77 -7.59
CA VAL A 191 -3.99 5.62 -7.96
C VAL A 191 -2.53 6.02 -8.12
N PHE A 192 -2.28 7.19 -8.70
CA PHE A 192 -0.92 7.66 -8.96
C PHE A 192 -0.78 9.17 -8.79
N ILE A 193 0.34 9.59 -8.19
CA ILE A 193 0.75 10.98 -8.09
C ILE A 193 2.16 11.10 -8.64
N GLY A 194 2.29 11.75 -9.79
CA GLY A 194 3.56 12.08 -10.42
C GLY A 194 3.95 13.53 -10.15
N LYS A 195 5.22 13.77 -9.81
CA LYS A 195 5.83 15.10 -9.79
C LYS A 195 7.04 15.12 -10.71
N ARG A 196 7.10 16.13 -11.59
CA ARG A 196 8.28 16.43 -12.41
C ARG A 196 8.70 17.87 -12.17
N LYS A 197 10.01 18.08 -12.03
CA LYS A 197 10.61 19.42 -11.92
C LYS A 197 11.54 19.59 -13.11
N THR A 198 11.27 20.57 -13.95
CA THR A 198 12.16 20.96 -15.04
C THR A 198 12.75 22.33 -14.73
N VAL A 199 14.04 22.49 -15.00
CA VAL A 199 14.79 23.72 -14.73
C VAL A 199 15.31 24.24 -16.06
N ASN A 200 14.44 24.91 -16.81
CA ASN A 200 14.81 25.58 -18.06
C ASN A 200 14.59 27.09 -17.87
N LYS A 201 15.65 27.82 -17.53
CA LYS A 201 15.68 29.26 -17.16
C LYS A 201 14.84 29.65 -15.91
N ARG A 202 13.73 28.96 -15.65
CA ARG A 202 12.86 29.06 -14.46
C ARG A 202 12.59 27.64 -13.93
N ILE A 203 12.38 27.51 -12.61
CA ILE A 203 11.96 26.25 -12.00
C ILE A 203 10.46 26.08 -12.29
N GLU A 204 10.14 25.10 -13.12
CA GLU A 204 8.78 24.69 -13.42
C GLU A 204 8.49 23.36 -12.72
N THR A 205 7.31 23.27 -12.13
CA THR A 205 6.86 22.08 -11.41
C THR A 205 5.54 21.64 -11.98
N GLU A 206 5.55 20.40 -12.48
CA GLU A 206 4.39 19.70 -12.99
C GLU A 206 3.95 18.65 -11.99
N ARG A 207 2.64 18.57 -11.77
CA ARG A 207 2.01 17.58 -10.92
C ARG A 207 0.88 16.92 -11.70
N LEU A 208 0.97 15.60 -11.83
CA LEU A 208 -0.06 14.75 -12.40
C LEU A 208 -0.68 13.93 -11.28
N THR A 209 -1.99 14.07 -11.06
CA THR A 209 -2.75 13.27 -10.10
C THR A 209 -3.75 12.45 -10.88
N ILE A 210 -3.66 11.13 -10.80
CA ILE A 210 -4.53 10.21 -11.51
C ILE A 210 -5.32 9.42 -10.50
N GLY A 211 -6.63 9.44 -10.68
CA GLY A 211 -7.55 8.57 -9.98
C GLY A 211 -8.23 7.61 -10.92
N ALA A 212 -8.51 6.41 -10.44
CA ALA A 212 -9.19 5.40 -11.23
C ALA A 212 -10.31 4.74 -10.44
N GLN A 213 -11.46 4.61 -11.09
CA GLN A 213 -12.66 4.01 -10.52
C GLN A 213 -13.19 2.95 -11.49
N THR A 214 -13.76 1.89 -10.93
CA THR A 214 -14.49 0.89 -11.69
C THR A 214 -15.98 1.23 -11.67
N LEU A 215 -16.58 1.37 -12.84
CA LEU A 215 -18.03 1.43 -12.95
C LEU A 215 -18.56 0.03 -13.25
N PRO A 216 -19.50 -0.49 -12.43
CA PRO A 216 -20.15 -1.77 -12.71
C PRO A 216 -20.95 -1.67 -14.01
N ALA A 217 -21.19 -2.83 -14.65
CA ALA A 217 -22.00 -2.90 -15.87
C ALA A 217 -23.36 -2.22 -15.64
N GLU A 218 -23.73 -1.35 -16.57
CA GLU A 218 -24.92 -0.55 -16.45
C GLU A 218 -26.15 -1.46 -16.60
N LYS A 219 -27.10 -1.40 -15.66
CA LYS A 219 -28.30 -2.28 -15.69
C LYS A 219 -29.12 -2.20 -16.98
N LYS A 220 -28.95 -1.11 -17.74
CA LYS A 220 -29.66 -0.83 -18.98
C LYS A 220 -29.08 -1.58 -20.18
N ASP A 221 -27.78 -1.89 -20.17
CA ASP A 221 -27.08 -2.64 -21.20
C ASP A 221 -26.10 -3.64 -20.56
N PRO A 222 -26.55 -4.85 -20.19
CA PRO A 222 -25.71 -5.87 -19.55
C PRO A 222 -24.59 -6.40 -20.46
N SER A 223 -24.65 -6.09 -21.77
CA SER A 223 -23.59 -6.40 -22.74
C SER A 223 -22.42 -5.40 -22.68
N ALA A 224 -22.68 -4.18 -22.20
CA ALA A 224 -21.64 -3.21 -21.88
C ALA A 224 -20.99 -3.65 -20.56
N GLY A 225 -19.96 -4.50 -20.67
CA GLY A 225 -19.22 -5.02 -19.53
C GLY A 225 -18.67 -3.94 -18.58
N PRO A 226 -18.04 -4.35 -17.47
CA PRO A 226 -17.46 -3.41 -16.50
C PRO A 226 -16.47 -2.43 -17.16
N ARG A 227 -16.51 -1.16 -16.74
CA ARG A 227 -15.67 -0.08 -17.29
C ARG A 227 -14.63 0.40 -16.27
N TYR A 228 -13.44 0.68 -16.77
CA TYR A 228 -12.36 1.34 -16.05
C TYR A 228 -12.36 2.83 -16.41
N VAL A 229 -12.66 3.67 -15.43
CA VAL A 229 -12.71 5.13 -15.59
C VAL A 229 -11.47 5.73 -14.97
N LEU A 230 -10.71 6.47 -15.77
CA LEU A 230 -9.49 7.14 -15.37
C LEU A 230 -9.72 8.66 -15.39
N THR A 231 -9.61 9.30 -14.23
CA THR A 231 -9.65 10.77 -14.09
C THR A 231 -8.26 11.29 -13.80
N ALA A 232 -7.73 12.15 -14.66
CA ALA A 232 -6.44 12.79 -14.46
C ALA A 232 -6.60 14.30 -14.24
N ASN A 233 -5.80 14.82 -13.32
CA ASN A 233 -5.69 16.23 -12.99
C ASN A 233 -4.23 16.66 -13.12
N TYR A 234 -3.97 17.51 -14.09
CA TYR A 234 -2.66 18.05 -14.42
C TYR A 234 -2.55 19.50 -13.95
N VAL A 235 -1.48 19.82 -13.24
CA VAL A 235 -1.19 21.16 -12.74
C VAL A 235 0.26 21.50 -13.05
N HIS A 236 0.48 22.58 -13.80
CA HIS A 236 1.80 23.10 -14.16
C HIS A 236 1.99 24.49 -13.58
N THR A 237 3.04 24.68 -12.80
CA THR A 237 3.32 25.91 -12.06
C THR A 237 4.77 26.36 -12.25
N THR A 238 5.01 27.67 -12.22
CA THR A 238 6.35 28.24 -12.13
C THR A 238 6.67 28.75 -10.73
N ASN A 239 7.95 29.07 -10.50
CA ASN A 239 8.41 29.79 -9.32
C ASN A 239 8.00 29.07 -8.03
N ASN A 240 8.30 27.77 -7.99
CA ASN A 240 8.03 26.91 -6.84
C ASN A 240 6.56 26.93 -6.38
N GLY A 241 5.61 26.97 -7.33
CA GLY A 241 4.17 26.92 -7.07
C GLY A 241 3.46 28.26 -6.91
N LYS A 242 4.17 29.39 -7.05
CA LYS A 242 3.60 30.74 -6.86
C LYS A 242 2.82 31.27 -8.05
N SER A 243 3.05 30.71 -9.24
CA SER A 243 2.36 31.12 -10.47
C SER A 243 1.88 29.88 -11.21
N LEU A 244 0.58 29.79 -11.42
CA LEU A 244 -0.05 28.73 -12.21
C LEU A 244 0.13 29.04 -13.70
N ILE A 245 0.68 28.09 -14.44
CA ILE A 245 0.76 28.17 -15.91
C ILE A 245 -0.49 27.52 -16.50
N ARG A 246 -0.78 26.29 -16.07
CA ARG A 246 -1.84 25.48 -16.65
C ARG A 246 -2.45 24.56 -15.62
N LYS A 247 -3.75 24.34 -15.77
CA LYS A 247 -4.49 23.30 -15.08
C LYS A 247 -5.41 22.62 -16.08
N ALA A 248 -5.37 21.29 -16.15
CA ALA A 248 -6.24 20.50 -17.00
C ALA A 248 -6.83 19.34 -16.20
N LYS A 249 -8.10 19.02 -16.43
CA LYS A 249 -8.75 17.85 -15.87
C LYS A 249 -9.49 17.16 -17.00
N GLN A 250 -9.15 15.91 -17.28
CA GLN A 250 -9.87 15.08 -18.24
C GLN A 250 -10.15 13.71 -17.64
N SER A 251 -11.20 13.07 -18.14
CA SER A 251 -11.58 11.71 -17.79
C SER A 251 -11.68 10.89 -19.06
N THR A 252 -11.18 9.67 -19.03
CA THR A 252 -11.35 8.69 -20.11
C THR A 252 -11.95 7.42 -19.51
N GLU A 253 -12.72 6.69 -20.32
CA GLU A 253 -13.31 5.41 -19.94
C GLU A 253 -12.95 4.38 -21.00
N ALA A 254 -12.69 3.16 -20.55
CA ALA A 254 -12.45 2.01 -21.42
C ALA A 254 -12.95 0.73 -20.77
N THR A 255 -13.36 -0.23 -21.58
CA THR A 255 -13.89 -1.52 -21.11
C THR A 255 -12.74 -2.48 -20.85
N PHE A 256 -12.80 -3.27 -19.78
CA PHE A 256 -11.75 -4.26 -19.49
C PHE A 256 -11.53 -5.26 -20.64
N THR A 257 -12.55 -5.56 -21.44
CA THR A 257 -12.46 -6.48 -22.58
C THR A 257 -11.50 -6.01 -23.68
N SER A 258 -11.08 -4.74 -23.72
CA SER A 258 -10.13 -4.27 -24.75
C SER A 258 -8.67 -4.65 -24.45
N TRP A 259 -8.36 -5.05 -23.21
CA TRP A 259 -6.98 -5.31 -22.78
C TRP A 259 -6.79 -6.69 -22.13
N PHE A 260 -7.87 -7.38 -21.79
CA PHE A 260 -7.81 -8.69 -21.16
C PHE A 260 -8.32 -9.78 -22.10
N ASP A 261 -7.51 -10.82 -22.27
CA ASP A 261 -7.87 -12.02 -23.02
C ASP A 261 -8.86 -12.91 -22.24
N GLU A 262 -9.48 -13.89 -22.90
CA GLU A 262 -10.35 -14.90 -22.27
C GLU A 262 -9.65 -15.67 -21.14
N GLU A 263 -8.35 -15.86 -21.31
CA GLU A 263 -7.48 -16.52 -20.35
C GLU A 263 -7.11 -15.58 -19.19
N GLY A 264 -7.36 -14.27 -19.28
CA GLY A 264 -7.05 -13.29 -18.24
C GLY A 264 -5.60 -12.83 -18.24
N ARG A 265 -4.95 -12.90 -19.39
CA ARG A 265 -3.68 -12.21 -19.64
C ARG A 265 -3.97 -10.77 -20.04
N MET A 266 -3.18 -9.83 -19.52
CA MET A 266 -3.29 -8.42 -19.85
C MET A 266 -2.34 -8.05 -21.01
N ASP A 267 -2.87 -7.42 -22.06
CA ASP A 267 -2.07 -6.75 -23.08
C ASP A 267 -1.56 -5.39 -22.57
N GLN A 268 -0.31 -5.39 -22.11
CA GLN A 268 0.36 -4.20 -21.58
C GLN A 268 0.72 -3.18 -22.66
N VAL A 269 0.83 -3.60 -23.92
CA VAL A 269 1.23 -2.72 -25.04
C VAL A 269 0.03 -1.88 -25.45
N ALA A 270 -1.12 -2.52 -25.73
CA ALA A 270 -2.35 -1.82 -26.07
C ALA A 270 -2.80 -0.86 -24.95
N PHE A 271 -2.67 -1.29 -23.68
CA PHE A 271 -2.95 -0.43 -22.54
C PHE A 271 -1.98 0.76 -22.46
N GLY A 272 -0.69 0.52 -22.71
CA GLY A 272 0.33 1.56 -22.71
C GLY A 272 0.12 2.62 -23.79
N GLU A 273 -0.27 2.22 -25.01
CA GLU A 273 -0.60 3.14 -26.09
C GLU A 273 -1.84 3.98 -25.78
N TRP A 274 -2.92 3.34 -25.30
CA TRP A 274 -4.12 4.04 -24.87
C TRP A 274 -3.80 5.09 -23.78
N LEU A 275 -3.02 4.71 -22.78
CA LEU A 275 -2.59 5.61 -21.71
C LEU A 275 -1.70 6.75 -22.24
N GLY A 276 -0.76 6.44 -23.14
CA GLY A 276 0.10 7.42 -23.79
C GLY A 276 -0.70 8.49 -24.50
N THR A 277 -1.67 8.10 -25.34
CA THR A 277 -2.55 9.05 -26.03
C THR A 277 -3.38 9.91 -25.08
N PHE A 278 -3.79 9.37 -23.93
CA PHE A 278 -4.52 10.11 -22.91
C PHE A 278 -3.64 11.15 -22.20
N VAL A 279 -2.42 10.77 -21.81
CA VAL A 279 -1.45 11.68 -21.20
C VAL A 279 -1.00 12.76 -22.19
N ASP A 280 -0.76 12.39 -23.46
CA ASP A 280 -0.39 13.33 -24.51
C ASP A 280 -1.51 14.32 -24.82
N LYS A 281 -2.79 13.94 -24.76
CA LYS A 281 -3.90 14.90 -24.86
C LYS A 281 -3.93 15.86 -23.67
N LEU A 282 -3.76 15.34 -22.45
CA LEU A 282 -3.74 16.16 -21.23
C LEU A 282 -2.60 17.19 -21.23
N VAL A 283 -1.42 16.77 -21.66
CA VAL A 283 -0.19 17.58 -21.67
C VAL A 283 -0.10 18.44 -22.93
N GLY A 284 -0.42 17.86 -24.09
CA GLY A 284 -0.18 18.40 -25.44
C GLY A 284 -1.34 19.15 -26.10
N GLU A 285 -2.52 19.28 -25.46
CA GLU A 285 -3.57 20.22 -25.89
C GLU A 285 -3.14 21.68 -25.56
N SER A 286 -2.00 22.09 -26.11
CA SER A 286 -1.37 23.41 -26.02
C SER A 286 -0.57 23.72 -27.28
N SER A 287 -1.15 23.54 -28.46
CA SER A 287 -0.67 24.14 -29.70
C SER A 287 -1.84 24.60 -30.55
#